data_AF-A0A2H3JF65-F1
#
_entry.id   AF-A0A2H3JF65-F1
#
_cell.length_a   1.000
_cell.length_b   1.000
_cell.length_c   1.000
_cell.angle_alpha   90.00
_cell.angle_beta   90.00
_cell.angle_gamma   90.00
#
_symmetry.space_group_name_H-M   'P 1'
#
loop_
_entity.id
_entity.type
_entity.pdbx_description
1 polymer ?
#
loop_
_entity_poly.entity_id
_entity_poly.type
_entity_poly.pdbx_seq_one_letter_code
_entity_poly.pdbx_strand_id
1 'polypeptide(L)'
;MRLSPPKALSYWRRLYTDAIILRSLIDVCQLGRFADAALAASCIARSDHAIVIAGAPGEGRLELVTFLIRQVQLNCLGFDAAAAITDTALPLTRNSGALTPLSLDTASASVPQLRSPPSLSAFVSQYSKHPFVLSGFISDWPALNEHPWRSPAYLRAVAGPGRVVPVEVGSDYRDDDWTQTMMPWGEFLEALEPGVKYKRMLYLAQHNLLLQFPQLREDIMLPDYVYAPLPPPEGFPGYRPPGNEDRLVLNAWLGPAGTVSPAHTDPYFNFYAQVVGQKTVWLAPPDATSCMYPYPPPFSHSAASEHTHNPAANNTNPSMSNTSQVDVFQGPNHAHGKWPLFWKEVVPRAMSVTLQPGDLLFFPPGWWHAMRSEEGSFSVSMWF
;
A
#
# COMPACT_ATOMS: atom_id res chain seq x y z
N MET A 1 -7.91 -19.31 -4.00
CA MET A 1 -9.06 -19.76 -3.17
C MET A 1 -8.80 -19.35 -1.71
N ARG A 2 -9.08 -18.10 -1.33
CA ARG A 2 -9.16 -17.74 0.10
C ARG A 2 -10.63 -17.54 0.43
N LEU A 3 -11.15 -18.53 1.15
CA LEU A 3 -12.45 -18.50 1.81
C LEU A 3 -12.53 -17.22 2.66
N SER A 4 -13.73 -16.67 2.84
CA SER A 4 -14.02 -15.74 3.94
C SER A 4 -13.31 -16.24 5.21
N PRO A 5 -12.67 -15.36 5.99
CA PRO A 5 -11.88 -15.81 7.13
C PRO A 5 -12.76 -16.75 7.98
N PRO A 6 -12.31 -17.98 8.29
CA PRO A 6 -13.10 -18.92 9.06
C PRO A 6 -13.71 -18.20 10.26
N LYS A 7 -15.00 -18.42 10.56
CA LYS A 7 -15.72 -17.69 11.63
C LYS A 7 -14.90 -17.58 12.92
N ALA A 8 -14.10 -18.60 13.25
CA ALA A 8 -13.10 -18.61 14.32
C ALA A 8 -12.13 -17.41 14.32
N LEU A 9 -11.51 -17.06 13.17
CA LEU A 9 -10.60 -15.92 13.06
C LEU A 9 -11.30 -14.58 13.32
N SER A 10 -12.58 -14.46 12.95
CA SER A 10 -13.34 -13.23 13.23
C SER A 10 -13.57 -13.02 14.73
N TYR A 11 -13.79 -14.11 15.49
CA TYR A 11 -13.94 -14.04 16.95
C TYR A 11 -12.65 -13.65 17.65
N TRP A 12 -11.50 -14.19 17.21
CA TRP A 12 -10.20 -13.82 17.79
C TRP A 12 -9.84 -12.35 17.54
N ARG A 13 -10.12 -11.83 16.34
CA ARG A 13 -9.90 -10.40 16.04
C ARG A 13 -10.80 -9.50 16.87
N ARG A 14 -12.07 -9.90 17.09
CA ARG A 14 -13.00 -9.20 17.99
C ARG A 14 -12.50 -9.21 19.43
N LEU A 15 -12.14 -10.38 19.95
CA LEU A 15 -11.62 -10.54 21.32
C LEU A 15 -10.33 -9.74 21.55
N TYR A 16 -9.41 -9.76 20.58
CA TYR A 16 -8.18 -8.96 20.63
C TYR A 16 -8.49 -7.46 20.70
N THR A 17 -9.43 -6.99 19.88
CA THR A 17 -9.91 -5.60 19.89
C THR A 17 -10.53 -5.24 21.24
N ASP A 18 -11.42 -6.08 21.77
CA ASP A 18 -12.09 -5.86 23.05
C ASP A 18 -11.09 -5.79 24.22
N ALA A 19 -10.08 -6.68 24.23
CA ALA A 19 -9.01 -6.66 25.23
C ALA A 19 -8.18 -5.37 25.17
N ILE A 20 -7.88 -4.87 23.98
CA ILE A 20 -7.20 -3.58 23.80
C ILE A 20 -8.07 -2.44 24.32
N ILE A 21 -9.35 -2.37 23.94
CA ILE A 21 -10.27 -1.32 24.39
C ILE A 21 -10.33 -1.29 25.92
N LEU A 22 -10.52 -2.45 26.56
CA LEU A 22 -10.56 -2.54 28.02
C LEU A 22 -9.24 -2.08 28.66
N ARG A 23 -8.10 -2.47 28.09
CA ARG A 23 -6.81 -2.02 28.61
C ARG A 23 -6.59 -0.52 28.44
N SER A 24 -6.92 0.04 27.27
CA SER A 24 -6.83 1.48 27.00
C SER A 24 -7.73 2.28 27.94
N LEU A 25 -8.93 1.78 28.28
CA LEU A 25 -9.82 2.41 29.26
C LEU A 25 -9.23 2.41 30.68
N ILE A 26 -8.52 1.36 31.07
CA ILE A 26 -7.79 1.32 32.36
C ILE A 26 -6.67 2.36 32.35
N ASP A 27 -5.89 2.44 31.26
CA ASP A 27 -4.80 3.40 31.11
C ASP A 27 -5.37 4.85 31.19
N VAL A 28 -6.52 5.14 30.56
CA VAL A 28 -7.23 6.44 30.66
C VAL A 28 -7.65 6.75 32.10
N CYS A 29 -8.19 5.77 32.84
CA CYS A 29 -8.54 5.94 34.25
C CYS A 29 -7.33 6.27 35.14
N GLN A 30 -6.14 5.81 34.76
CA GLN A 30 -4.88 6.10 35.46
C GLN A 30 -4.31 7.47 35.06
N LEU A 31 -4.40 7.84 33.78
CA LEU A 31 -3.99 9.16 33.27
C LEU A 31 -4.80 10.30 33.91
N GLY A 32 -6.10 10.09 34.17
CA GLY A 32 -6.91 11.06 34.92
C GLY A 32 -6.43 11.30 36.36
N ARG A 33 -5.53 10.45 36.88
CA ARG A 33 -4.93 10.59 38.22
C ARG A 33 -3.50 11.13 38.16
N PHE A 34 -2.78 10.94 37.04
CA PHE A 34 -1.39 11.34 36.86
C PHE A 34 -1.12 11.75 35.41
N ALA A 35 -0.52 12.92 35.20
CA ALA A 35 -0.07 13.34 33.87
C ALA A 35 1.17 12.54 33.45
N ASP A 36 0.99 11.52 32.62
CA ASP A 36 2.07 10.69 32.08
C ASP A 36 1.97 10.60 30.55
N ALA A 37 2.81 11.38 29.85
CA ALA A 37 2.85 11.41 28.39
C ALA A 37 3.30 10.06 27.78
N ALA A 38 4.13 9.29 28.48
CA ALA A 38 4.60 8.00 27.99
C ALA A 38 3.48 6.94 28.06
N LEU A 39 2.72 6.94 29.15
CA LEU A 39 1.52 6.10 29.28
C LEU A 39 0.46 6.47 28.23
N ALA A 40 0.24 7.77 28.00
CA ALA A 40 -0.67 8.25 26.97
C ALA A 40 -0.25 7.79 25.55
N ALA A 41 1.03 7.93 25.20
CA ALA A 41 1.56 7.44 23.93
C ALA A 41 1.43 5.91 23.80
N SER A 42 1.71 5.15 24.87
CA SER A 42 1.55 3.70 24.88
C SER A 42 0.08 3.27 24.70
N CYS A 43 -0.86 3.98 25.33
CA CYS A 43 -2.30 3.76 25.19
C CYS A 43 -2.77 3.99 23.74
N ILE A 44 -2.31 5.06 23.11
CA ILE A 44 -2.61 5.37 21.70
C ILE A 44 -2.02 4.30 20.77
N ALA A 45 -0.73 3.97 20.93
CA ALA A 45 -0.08 2.95 20.12
C ALA A 45 -0.76 1.58 20.25
N ARG A 46 -1.15 1.19 21.47
CA ARG A 46 -1.92 -0.04 21.72
C ARG A 46 -3.28 -0.01 21.02
N SER A 47 -3.94 1.14 21.01
CA SER A 47 -5.22 1.32 20.32
C SER A 47 -5.06 1.22 18.80
N ASP A 48 -3.98 1.76 18.22
CA ASP A 48 -3.62 1.54 16.81
C ASP A 48 -3.39 0.06 16.48
N HIS A 49 -2.81 -0.73 17.39
CA HIS A 49 -2.66 -2.18 17.17
C HIS A 49 -4.02 -2.87 16.94
N ALA A 50 -5.11 -2.43 17.59
CA ALA A 50 -6.43 -2.99 17.32
C ALA A 50 -6.88 -2.72 15.88
N ILE A 51 -6.55 -1.55 15.33
CA ILE A 51 -6.86 -1.19 13.95
C ILE A 51 -5.96 -1.96 12.99
N VAL A 52 -4.64 -1.90 13.17
CA VAL A 52 -3.66 -2.46 12.22
C VAL A 52 -3.69 -3.99 12.21
N ILE A 53 -3.72 -4.63 13.38
CA ILE A 53 -3.62 -6.10 13.47
C ILE A 53 -5.00 -6.76 13.29
N ALA A 54 -6.03 -6.19 13.93
CA ALA A 54 -7.34 -6.79 13.95
C ALA A 54 -8.37 -6.08 13.05
N GLY A 55 -8.10 -4.90 12.51
CA GLY A 55 -9.09 -4.11 11.76
C GLY A 55 -10.25 -3.59 12.61
N ALA A 56 -10.14 -3.69 13.95
CA ALA A 56 -11.20 -3.37 14.91
C ALA A 56 -12.62 -3.86 14.51
N PRO A 57 -12.81 -5.16 14.22
CA PRO A 57 -14.03 -5.64 13.59
C PRO A 57 -15.17 -5.74 14.59
N GLY A 58 -16.39 -5.42 14.15
CA GLY A 58 -17.61 -5.48 14.96
C GLY A 58 -18.16 -4.09 15.25
N GLU A 59 -19.49 -4.00 15.33
CA GLU A 59 -20.24 -2.76 15.46
C GLU A 59 -19.73 -1.89 16.63
N GLY A 60 -19.46 -0.61 16.34
CA GLY A 60 -19.05 0.41 17.32
C GLY A 60 -17.60 0.33 17.80
N ARG A 61 -16.82 -0.70 17.44
CA ARG A 61 -15.47 -0.91 17.98
C ARG A 61 -14.44 0.03 17.37
N LEU A 62 -14.47 0.20 16.06
CA LEU A 62 -13.55 1.11 15.38
C LEU A 62 -13.81 2.55 15.83
N GLU A 63 -15.08 2.93 15.98
CA GLU A 63 -15.52 4.23 16.49
C GLU A 63 -15.05 4.44 17.92
N LEU A 64 -15.16 3.43 18.78
CA LEU A 64 -14.68 3.52 20.15
C LEU A 64 -13.14 3.61 20.23
N VAL A 65 -12.42 2.83 19.43
CA VAL A 65 -10.94 2.88 19.38
C VAL A 65 -10.46 4.25 18.90
N THR A 66 -11.03 4.77 17.82
CA THR A 66 -10.69 6.11 17.29
C THR A 66 -11.09 7.22 18.25
N PHE A 67 -12.24 7.10 18.92
CA PHE A 67 -12.66 8.01 19.98
C PHE A 67 -11.65 8.02 21.15
N LEU A 68 -11.21 6.85 21.62
CA LEU A 68 -10.24 6.76 22.72
C LEU A 68 -8.90 7.42 22.34
N ILE A 69 -8.38 7.16 21.14
CA ILE A 69 -7.16 7.80 20.63
C ILE A 69 -7.31 9.32 20.70
N ARG A 70 -8.41 9.85 20.14
CA ARG A 70 -8.68 11.29 20.13
C ARG A 70 -8.77 11.86 21.54
N GLN A 71 -9.50 11.21 22.46
CA GLN A 71 -9.64 11.70 23.83
C GLN A 71 -8.31 11.71 24.59
N VAL A 72 -7.45 10.71 24.38
CA VAL A 72 -6.12 10.69 25.00
C VAL A 72 -5.24 11.80 24.42
N GLN A 73 -5.26 12.01 23.11
CA GLN A 73 -4.51 13.11 22.47
C GLN A 73 -4.97 14.49 22.98
N LEU A 74 -6.28 14.74 23.02
CA LEU A 74 -6.84 16.01 23.46
C LEU A 74 -6.57 16.25 24.96
N ASN A 75 -6.96 15.31 25.82
CA ASN A 75 -7.02 15.54 27.27
C ASN A 75 -5.72 15.20 28.01
N CYS A 76 -4.86 14.34 27.44
CA CYS A 76 -3.62 13.92 28.11
C CYS A 76 -2.36 14.49 27.45
N LEU A 77 -2.41 14.80 26.15
CA LEU A 77 -1.27 15.35 25.41
C LEU A 77 -1.47 16.81 24.99
N GLY A 78 -2.64 17.40 25.28
CA GLY A 78 -2.93 18.81 24.95
C GLY A 78 -2.90 19.10 23.44
N PHE A 79 -3.12 18.08 22.61
CA PHE A 79 -3.08 18.23 21.17
C PHE A 79 -4.38 18.87 20.67
N ASP A 80 -4.28 19.98 19.93
CA ASP A 80 -5.40 20.59 19.21
C ASP A 80 -5.11 20.54 17.70
N ALA A 81 -5.91 19.75 16.97
CA ALA A 81 -5.76 19.57 15.54
C ALA A 81 -5.97 20.89 14.76
N ALA A 82 -6.83 21.79 15.24
CA ALA A 82 -7.10 23.07 14.56
C ALA A 82 -5.91 24.03 14.65
N ALA A 83 -5.07 23.90 15.68
CA ALA A 83 -3.88 24.72 15.89
C ALA A 83 -2.60 24.12 15.26
N ALA A 84 -2.63 22.83 14.90
CA ALA A 84 -1.43 22.08 14.50
C ALA A 84 -1.04 22.22 13.02
N ILE A 85 -1.93 22.73 12.16
CA ILE A 85 -1.63 22.92 10.73
C ILE A 85 -0.75 24.17 10.57
N THR A 86 0.57 23.96 10.61
CA THR A 86 1.56 25.00 10.31
C THR A 86 2.41 24.54 9.12
N ASP A 87 2.41 25.33 8.05
CA ASP A 87 3.03 24.96 6.76
C ASP A 87 4.51 25.35 6.71
N THR A 88 5.32 24.80 7.62
CA THR A 88 6.76 25.08 7.70
C THR A 88 7.64 23.88 7.33
N ALA A 89 7.07 22.68 7.19
CA ALA A 89 7.81 21.48 6.81
C ALA A 89 8.11 21.43 5.31
N LEU A 90 9.30 20.97 4.94
CA LEU A 90 9.65 20.74 3.54
C LEU A 90 8.76 19.63 2.94
N PRO A 91 8.32 19.76 1.67
CA PRO A 91 7.53 18.74 1.02
C PRO A 91 8.31 17.43 0.86
N LEU A 92 7.59 16.30 0.82
CA LEU A 92 8.14 14.95 0.63
C LEU A 92 8.91 14.79 -0.69
N THR A 93 8.56 15.60 -1.70
CA THR A 93 9.20 15.63 -3.01
C THR A 93 10.17 16.79 -3.10
N ARG A 94 11.28 16.61 -3.82
CA ARG A 94 12.07 17.75 -4.30
C ARG A 94 11.31 18.41 -5.47
N ASN A 95 11.42 19.72 -5.66
CA ASN A 95 10.91 20.38 -6.87
C ASN A 95 11.66 19.83 -8.09
N SER A 96 11.19 18.73 -8.64
CA SER A 96 11.73 18.13 -9.85
C SER A 96 11.01 18.77 -11.03
N GLY A 97 11.76 19.43 -11.91
CA GLY A 97 11.28 19.66 -13.27
C GLY A 97 10.89 18.33 -13.91
N ALA A 98 10.08 18.38 -14.97
CA ALA A 98 9.59 17.19 -15.68
C ALA A 98 10.71 16.17 -15.89
N LEU A 99 10.69 15.08 -15.11
CA LEU A 99 11.61 13.97 -15.32
C LEU A 99 11.23 13.32 -16.65
N THR A 100 12.22 13.08 -17.49
CA THR A 100 12.04 12.37 -18.76
C THR A 100 11.42 10.99 -18.46
N PRO A 101 10.41 10.55 -19.22
CA PRO A 101 9.85 9.20 -19.08
C PRO A 101 10.97 8.17 -19.07
N LEU A 102 11.05 7.39 -18.00
CA LEU A 102 12.06 6.34 -17.86
C LEU A 102 11.66 5.16 -18.75
N SER A 103 12.37 4.98 -19.85
CA SER A 103 12.29 3.76 -20.65
C SER A 103 12.91 2.62 -19.87
N LEU A 104 12.16 1.53 -19.67
CA LEU A 104 12.65 0.30 -19.06
C LEU A 104 13.06 -0.69 -20.15
N ASP A 105 14.28 -1.21 -20.09
CA ASP A 105 14.76 -2.24 -21.04
C ASP A 105 13.93 -3.54 -20.98
N THR A 106 13.20 -3.74 -19.89
CA THR A 106 12.33 -4.90 -19.62
C THR A 106 10.90 -4.71 -20.14
N ALA A 107 10.58 -3.59 -20.81
CA ALA A 107 9.27 -3.32 -21.39
C ALA A 107 9.38 -2.75 -22.81
N SER A 108 8.67 -3.35 -23.76
CA SER A 108 8.71 -2.91 -25.17
C SER A 108 7.58 -1.93 -25.55
N ALA A 109 6.63 -1.71 -24.65
CA ALA A 109 5.47 -0.85 -24.89
C ALA A 109 5.21 0.12 -23.73
N SER A 110 4.41 1.16 -24.00
CA SER A 110 3.84 2.02 -22.96
C SER A 110 2.42 1.57 -22.61
N VAL A 111 2.01 1.75 -21.35
CA VAL A 111 0.61 1.52 -20.96
C VAL A 111 -0.30 2.49 -21.75
N PRO A 112 -1.40 2.04 -22.36
CA PRO A 112 -2.31 2.92 -23.09
C PRO A 112 -2.87 4.04 -22.20
N GLN A 113 -2.77 5.28 -22.66
CA GLN A 113 -3.41 6.44 -22.03
C GLN A 113 -4.72 6.75 -22.74
N LEU A 114 -5.83 6.80 -22.00
CA LEU A 114 -7.12 7.19 -22.57
C LEU A 114 -7.24 8.71 -22.57
N ARG A 115 -7.74 9.27 -23.68
CA ARG A 115 -7.95 10.72 -23.82
C ARG A 115 -9.02 11.27 -22.88
N SER A 116 -9.97 10.44 -22.51
CA SER A 116 -11.07 10.78 -21.61
C SER A 116 -11.47 9.54 -20.81
N PRO A 117 -12.00 9.72 -19.58
CA PRO A 117 -12.53 8.61 -18.80
C PRO A 117 -13.64 7.88 -19.59
N PRO A 118 -13.60 6.54 -19.69
CA PRO A 118 -14.64 5.80 -20.39
C PRO A 118 -15.96 5.88 -19.61
N SER A 119 -17.11 5.84 -20.30
CA SER A 119 -18.37 5.63 -19.59
C SER A 119 -18.33 4.32 -18.79
N LEU A 120 -19.11 4.21 -17.71
CA LEU A 120 -19.18 2.97 -16.92
C LEU A 120 -19.53 1.74 -17.79
N SER A 121 -20.44 1.91 -18.77
CA SER A 121 -20.80 0.85 -19.71
C SER A 121 -19.60 0.43 -20.57
N ALA A 122 -18.86 1.39 -21.13
CA ALA A 122 -17.67 1.10 -21.93
C ALA A 122 -16.55 0.47 -21.09
N PHE A 123 -16.40 0.91 -19.83
CA PHE A 123 -15.47 0.30 -18.90
C PHE A 123 -15.78 -1.18 -18.68
N VAL A 124 -17.04 -1.50 -18.35
CA VAL A 124 -17.48 -2.88 -18.11
C VAL A 124 -17.32 -3.75 -19.37
N SER A 125 -17.75 -3.28 -20.54
CA SER A 125 -17.77 -4.12 -21.74
C SER A 125 -16.42 -4.26 -22.46
N GLN A 126 -15.53 -3.26 -22.32
CA GLN A 126 -14.34 -3.14 -23.16
C GLN A 126 -13.05 -2.87 -22.35
N TYR A 127 -13.00 -1.80 -21.56
CA TYR A 127 -11.73 -1.33 -20.98
C TYR A 127 -11.26 -2.11 -19.77
N SER A 128 -12.16 -2.80 -19.05
CA SER A 128 -11.82 -3.62 -17.87
C SER A 128 -10.92 -4.82 -18.17
N LYS A 129 -10.66 -5.13 -19.45
CA LYS A 129 -9.88 -6.31 -19.89
C LYS A 129 -8.37 -6.08 -19.92
N HIS A 130 -7.91 -4.82 -20.00
CA HIS A 130 -6.50 -4.48 -20.18
C HIS A 130 -6.12 -3.25 -19.35
N PRO A 131 -4.84 -3.10 -18.97
CA PRO A 131 -4.37 -1.91 -18.29
C PRO A 131 -4.54 -0.64 -19.11
N PHE A 132 -4.84 0.46 -18.44
CA PHE A 132 -4.87 1.79 -19.03
C PHE A 132 -4.63 2.87 -17.97
N VAL A 133 -4.21 4.05 -18.41
CA VAL A 133 -4.05 5.23 -17.55
C VAL A 133 -5.08 6.30 -17.92
N LEU A 134 -5.65 6.93 -16.89
CA LEU A 134 -6.41 8.16 -16.96
C LEU A 134 -5.55 9.28 -16.37
N SER A 135 -4.96 10.11 -17.23
CA SER A 135 -4.08 11.18 -16.79
C SER A 135 -4.86 12.30 -16.11
N GLY A 136 -4.37 12.78 -14.97
CA GLY A 136 -5.02 13.85 -14.20
C GLY A 136 -6.43 13.52 -13.68
N PHE A 137 -6.83 12.24 -13.65
CA PHE A 137 -8.17 11.83 -13.24
C PHE A 137 -8.51 12.22 -11.79
N ILE A 138 -7.52 12.16 -10.89
CA ILE A 138 -7.73 12.47 -9.47
C ILE A 138 -7.34 13.91 -9.12
N SER A 139 -7.12 14.79 -10.10
CA SER A 139 -6.66 16.16 -9.85
C SER A 139 -7.55 16.98 -8.92
N ASP A 140 -8.82 16.62 -8.79
CA ASP A 140 -9.78 17.29 -7.91
C ASP A 140 -9.81 16.70 -6.49
N TRP A 141 -9.00 15.67 -6.17
CA TRP A 141 -8.91 15.16 -4.80
C TRP A 141 -8.35 16.22 -3.85
N PRO A 142 -8.96 16.44 -2.66
CA PRO A 142 -8.40 17.35 -1.67
C PRO A 142 -6.95 17.04 -1.29
N ALA A 143 -6.57 15.75 -1.33
CA ALA A 143 -5.21 15.29 -1.08
C ALA A 143 -4.11 15.97 -1.94
N LEU A 144 -4.46 16.45 -3.14
CA LEU A 144 -3.55 17.16 -4.04
C LEU A 144 -3.58 18.69 -3.86
N ASN A 145 -4.63 19.23 -3.23
CA ASN A 145 -4.94 20.65 -3.21
C ASN A 145 -5.08 21.17 -1.77
N GLU A 146 -6.30 21.15 -1.21
CA GLU A 146 -6.64 21.75 0.09
C GLU A 146 -5.96 21.06 1.26
N HIS A 147 -5.73 19.75 1.14
CA HIS A 147 -5.24 18.85 2.17
C HIS A 147 -3.93 18.21 1.68
N PRO A 148 -2.81 18.97 1.61
CA PRO A 148 -1.66 18.59 0.81
C PRO A 148 -0.89 17.42 1.45
N TRP A 149 -1.14 16.19 0.98
CA TRP A 149 -0.45 14.98 1.47
C TRP A 149 1.07 15.02 1.26
N ARG A 150 1.55 15.89 0.38
CA ARG A 150 2.99 16.16 0.20
C ARG A 150 3.63 16.81 1.43
N SER A 151 2.85 17.35 2.38
CA SER A 151 3.34 18.04 3.58
C SER A 151 3.42 17.08 4.77
N PRO A 152 4.62 16.75 5.27
CA PRO A 152 4.77 15.99 6.50
C PRO A 152 4.08 16.66 7.69
N ALA A 153 3.99 17.99 7.71
CA ALA A 153 3.27 18.72 8.76
C ALA A 153 1.77 18.43 8.73
N TYR A 154 1.13 18.44 7.55
CA TYR A 154 -0.27 18.04 7.40
C TYR A 154 -0.49 16.60 7.87
N LEU A 155 0.36 15.67 7.41
CA LEU A 155 0.27 14.26 7.78
C LEU A 155 0.44 14.02 9.29
N ARG A 156 1.31 14.79 9.97
CA ARG A 156 1.45 14.76 11.44
C ARG A 156 0.22 15.33 12.14
N ALA A 157 -0.30 16.45 11.65
CA ALA A 157 -1.46 17.13 12.23
C ALA A 157 -2.73 16.26 12.15
N VAL A 158 -2.97 15.60 11.02
CA VAL A 158 -4.12 14.70 10.83
C VAL A 158 -4.08 13.51 11.78
N ALA A 159 -2.91 12.90 11.97
CA ALA A 159 -2.77 11.71 12.82
C ALA A 159 -2.80 12.05 14.32
N GLY A 160 -2.23 13.21 14.69
CA GLY A 160 -1.93 13.58 16.06
C GLY A 160 -0.77 12.77 16.68
N PRO A 161 -0.38 13.07 17.92
CA PRO A 161 0.76 12.42 18.58
C PRO A 161 0.46 10.98 19.00
N GLY A 162 1.51 10.18 19.20
CA GLY A 162 1.42 8.83 19.79
C GLY A 162 0.98 7.72 18.84
N ARG A 163 0.69 8.03 17.58
CA ARG A 163 0.26 7.05 16.57
C ARG A 163 1.41 6.16 16.09
N VAL A 164 1.10 4.92 15.73
CA VAL A 164 2.07 3.97 15.14
C VAL A 164 1.54 3.35 13.86
N VAL A 165 2.42 3.01 12.92
CA VAL A 165 2.08 2.41 11.62
C VAL A 165 2.95 1.18 11.34
N PRO A 166 2.46 0.20 10.57
CA PRO A 166 3.29 -0.89 10.10
C PRO A 166 4.22 -0.39 8.99
N VAL A 167 5.52 -0.68 9.12
CA VAL A 167 6.55 -0.27 8.16
C VAL A 167 7.41 -1.47 7.81
N GLU A 168 7.58 -1.69 6.51
CA GLU A 168 8.58 -2.61 5.98
C GLU A 168 9.97 -1.98 6.09
N VAL A 169 10.94 -2.76 6.56
CA VAL A 169 12.33 -2.34 6.76
C VAL A 169 13.24 -3.25 5.95
N GLY A 170 13.82 -2.71 4.88
CA GLY A 170 14.58 -3.47 3.87
C GLY A 170 14.24 -2.97 2.46
N SER A 171 15.16 -3.16 1.51
CA SER A 171 14.97 -2.69 0.12
C SER A 171 14.03 -3.58 -0.70
N ASP A 172 13.97 -4.87 -0.37
CA ASP A 172 13.24 -5.87 -1.13
C ASP A 172 12.66 -6.90 -0.16
N TYR A 173 11.35 -7.15 -0.23
CA TYR A 173 10.69 -8.14 0.64
C TYR A 173 11.08 -9.59 0.35
N ARG A 174 11.81 -9.82 -0.75
CA ARG A 174 12.40 -11.11 -1.12
C ARG A 174 13.70 -11.40 -0.38
N ASP A 175 14.32 -10.38 0.24
CA ASP A 175 15.63 -10.50 0.89
C ASP A 175 15.52 -10.95 2.36
N ASP A 176 16.57 -11.64 2.83
CA ASP A 176 16.67 -12.22 4.17
C ASP A 176 16.70 -11.17 5.29
N ASP A 177 17.18 -9.96 4.99
CA ASP A 177 17.26 -8.88 5.96
C ASP A 177 15.94 -8.12 6.11
N TRP A 178 14.96 -8.32 5.22
CA TRP A 178 13.66 -7.66 5.29
C TRP A 178 12.87 -8.05 6.53
N THR A 179 12.20 -7.07 7.13
CA THR A 179 11.31 -7.26 8.27
C THR A 179 10.17 -6.26 8.27
N GLN A 180 9.18 -6.46 9.13
CA GLN A 180 8.09 -5.51 9.36
C GLN A 180 8.06 -5.12 10.83
N THR A 181 7.93 -3.82 11.11
CA THR A 181 7.86 -3.30 12.48
C THR A 181 6.71 -2.31 12.64
N MET A 182 6.24 -2.14 13.87
CA MET A 182 5.38 -1.02 14.24
C MET A 182 6.25 0.17 14.60
N MET A 183 6.18 1.24 13.80
CA MET A 183 6.99 2.44 13.94
C MET A 183 6.13 3.64 14.35
N PRO A 184 6.60 4.52 15.25
CA PRO A 184 5.95 5.80 15.50
C PRO A 184 5.76 6.59 14.19
N TRP A 185 4.54 7.09 13.95
CA TRP A 185 4.20 7.82 12.73
C TRP A 185 5.09 9.05 12.50
N GLY A 186 5.38 9.78 13.58
CA GLY A 186 6.26 10.97 13.52
C GLY A 186 7.69 10.62 13.10
N GLU A 187 8.25 9.54 13.64
CA GLU A 187 9.59 9.03 13.29
C GLU A 187 9.62 8.56 11.83
N PHE A 188 8.59 7.83 11.41
CA PHE A 188 8.48 7.39 10.01
C PHE A 188 8.46 8.59 9.05
N LEU A 189 7.63 9.61 9.32
CA LEU A 189 7.58 10.81 8.47
C LEU A 189 8.88 11.62 8.48
N GLU A 190 9.57 11.71 9.63
CA GLU A 190 10.88 12.35 9.72
C GLU A 190 11.91 11.62 8.82
N ALA A 191 11.88 10.29 8.79
CA ALA A 191 12.74 9.50 7.92
C ALA A 191 12.50 9.73 6.42
N LEU A 192 11.33 10.27 6.03
CA LEU A 192 10.99 10.60 4.66
C LEU A 192 11.37 12.03 4.26
N GLU A 193 11.78 12.87 5.21
CA GLU A 193 12.10 14.27 4.91
C GLU A 193 13.35 14.39 4.03
N PRO A 194 13.38 15.35 3.07
CA PRO A 194 14.50 15.49 2.16
C PRO A 194 15.84 15.68 2.87
N GLY A 195 16.81 14.79 2.58
CA GLY A 195 18.17 14.88 3.13
C GLY A 195 18.40 14.07 4.41
N VAL A 196 17.33 13.55 5.03
CA VAL A 196 17.46 12.56 6.09
C VAL A 196 17.94 11.24 5.49
N LYS A 197 19.04 10.69 6.03
CA LYS A 197 19.59 9.40 5.60
C LYS A 197 19.26 8.34 6.64
N TYR A 198 18.35 7.44 6.29
CA TYR A 198 18.15 6.21 7.06
C TYR A 198 19.08 5.10 6.56
N LYS A 199 19.55 4.25 7.48
CA LYS A 199 20.47 3.15 7.14
C LYS A 199 19.81 2.07 6.29
N ARG A 200 18.48 1.93 6.40
CA ARG A 200 17.68 0.92 5.71
C ARG A 200 16.48 1.59 5.05
N MET A 201 16.01 1.03 3.95
CA MET A 201 14.80 1.48 3.28
C MET A 201 13.59 1.26 4.19
N LEU A 202 12.73 2.27 4.31
CA LEU A 202 11.49 2.22 5.07
C LEU A 202 10.31 2.41 4.13
N TYR A 203 9.36 1.49 4.16
CA TYR A 203 8.19 1.56 3.27
C TYR A 203 6.91 1.18 4.00
N LEU A 204 5.98 2.13 4.10
CA LEU A 204 4.60 1.83 4.49
C LEU A 204 3.90 1.30 3.23
N ALA A 205 3.85 -0.03 3.13
CA ALA A 205 3.28 -0.73 1.99
C ALA A 205 2.01 -1.48 2.39
N GLN A 206 1.05 -1.51 1.46
CA GLN A 206 -0.13 -2.38 1.55
C GLN A 206 -0.91 -2.28 2.88
N HIS A 207 -1.03 -1.07 3.43
CA HIS A 207 -1.74 -0.83 4.68
C HIS A 207 -2.97 0.03 4.47
N ASN A 208 -4.12 -0.31 5.07
CA ASN A 208 -5.32 0.52 5.03
C ASN A 208 -5.18 1.70 6.00
N LEU A 209 -4.29 2.62 5.66
CA LEU A 209 -4.00 3.83 6.44
C LEU A 209 -5.24 4.72 6.59
N LEU A 210 -6.14 4.70 5.61
CA LEU A 210 -7.36 5.50 5.58
C LEU A 210 -8.40 5.02 6.61
N LEU A 211 -8.39 3.72 6.96
CA LEU A 211 -9.15 3.20 8.10
C LEU A 211 -8.57 3.69 9.43
N GLN A 212 -7.25 3.82 9.51
CA GLN A 212 -6.54 4.22 10.71
C GLN A 212 -6.60 5.73 10.96
N PHE A 213 -6.52 6.53 9.91
CA PHE A 213 -6.58 7.99 9.92
C PHE A 213 -7.80 8.45 9.09
N PRO A 214 -9.01 8.49 9.67
CA PRO A 214 -10.25 8.76 8.94
C PRO A 214 -10.26 10.10 8.20
N GLN A 215 -9.58 11.13 8.69
CA GLN A 215 -9.50 12.40 7.99
C GLN A 215 -8.77 12.27 6.64
N LEU A 216 -7.78 11.38 6.51
CA LEU A 216 -7.19 11.08 5.19
C LEU A 216 -8.20 10.40 4.26
N ARG A 217 -9.19 9.68 4.78
CA ARG A 217 -10.25 9.11 3.93
C ARG A 217 -11.13 10.19 3.33
N GLU A 218 -11.33 11.31 4.01
CA GLU A 218 -12.10 12.47 3.53
C GLU A 218 -11.38 13.20 2.38
N ASP A 219 -10.07 13.00 2.24
CA ASP A 219 -9.23 13.66 1.24
C ASP A 219 -9.25 12.98 -0.13
N ILE A 220 -9.99 11.87 -0.28
CA ILE A 220 -10.04 11.08 -1.51
C ILE A 220 -11.47 10.86 -2.00
N MET A 221 -11.63 10.83 -3.32
CA MET A 221 -12.89 10.51 -3.99
C MET A 221 -12.75 9.21 -4.78
N LEU A 222 -13.54 8.20 -4.44
CA LEU A 222 -13.48 6.91 -5.13
C LEU A 222 -14.11 7.02 -6.52
N PRO A 223 -13.44 6.52 -7.59
CA PRO A 223 -14.06 6.46 -8.90
C PRO A 223 -15.20 5.45 -8.91
N ASP A 224 -16.34 5.80 -9.51
CA ASP A 224 -17.52 4.91 -9.63
C ASP A 224 -17.19 3.52 -10.20
N TYR A 225 -16.13 3.43 -11.00
CA TYR A 225 -15.64 2.18 -11.58
C TYR A 225 -15.33 1.09 -10.53
N VAL A 226 -14.96 1.44 -9.30
CA VAL A 226 -14.65 0.45 -8.24
C VAL A 226 -15.90 -0.32 -7.78
N TYR A 227 -17.09 0.17 -8.12
CA TYR A 227 -18.37 -0.49 -7.82
C TYR A 227 -18.95 -1.21 -9.04
N ALA A 228 -18.20 -1.27 -10.16
CA ALA A 228 -18.66 -1.91 -11.37
C ALA A 228 -18.80 -3.44 -11.18
N PRO A 229 -19.90 -4.06 -11.66
CA PRO A 229 -20.10 -5.50 -11.58
C PRO A 229 -19.27 -6.21 -12.66
N LEU A 230 -17.97 -6.39 -12.43
CA LEU A 230 -17.07 -7.02 -13.38
C LEU A 230 -17.10 -8.55 -13.27
N PRO A 231 -17.23 -9.28 -14.40
CA PRO A 231 -17.08 -10.74 -14.38
C PRO A 231 -15.60 -11.14 -14.21
N PRO A 232 -15.32 -12.40 -13.81
CA PRO A 232 -13.97 -12.93 -13.86
C PRO A 232 -13.34 -12.76 -15.25
N PRO A 233 -12.12 -12.21 -15.36
CA PRO A 233 -11.42 -12.14 -16.64
C PRO A 233 -11.15 -13.53 -17.22
N GLU A 234 -11.09 -13.65 -18.55
CA GLU A 234 -10.82 -14.92 -19.25
C GLU A 234 -9.53 -15.60 -18.75
N GLY A 235 -8.46 -14.82 -18.53
CA GLY A 235 -7.18 -15.31 -18.00
C GLY A 235 -7.14 -15.51 -16.48
N PHE A 236 -8.22 -15.19 -15.76
CA PHE A 236 -8.29 -15.27 -14.29
C PHE A 236 -9.71 -15.68 -13.82
N PRO A 237 -10.18 -16.90 -14.15
CA PRO A 237 -11.55 -17.35 -13.84
C PRO A 237 -11.82 -17.48 -12.34
N GLY A 238 -10.78 -17.51 -11.50
CA GLY A 238 -10.87 -17.59 -10.05
C GLY A 238 -11.14 -16.26 -9.34
N TYR A 239 -11.29 -15.16 -10.07
CA TYR A 239 -11.57 -13.84 -9.48
C TYR A 239 -12.80 -13.87 -8.57
N ARG A 240 -12.65 -13.23 -7.41
CA ARG A 240 -13.74 -12.84 -6.52
C ARG A 240 -13.42 -11.46 -5.98
N PRO A 241 -14.42 -10.56 -5.86
CA PRO A 241 -14.21 -9.29 -5.20
C PRO A 241 -13.80 -9.51 -3.73
N PRO A 242 -13.22 -8.49 -3.07
CA PRO A 242 -12.96 -8.52 -1.64
C PRO A 242 -14.18 -8.98 -0.84
N GLY A 243 -13.93 -9.76 0.21
CA GLY A 243 -14.99 -10.38 1.00
C GLY A 243 -15.62 -9.50 2.08
N ASN A 244 -15.29 -8.20 2.13
CA ASN A 244 -15.91 -7.24 3.04
C ASN A 244 -17.22 -6.69 2.44
N GLU A 245 -17.98 -5.95 3.23
CA GLU A 245 -19.31 -5.44 2.83
C GLU A 245 -19.23 -4.52 1.60
N ASP A 246 -18.23 -3.64 1.57
CA ASP A 246 -18.00 -2.70 0.49
C ASP A 246 -17.44 -3.33 -0.78
N ARG A 247 -17.01 -4.61 -0.73
CA ARG A 247 -16.27 -5.29 -1.80
C ARG A 247 -15.07 -4.49 -2.30
N LEU A 248 -14.45 -3.73 -1.41
CA LEU A 248 -13.39 -2.77 -1.73
C LEU A 248 -12.36 -2.77 -0.61
N VAL A 249 -11.07 -2.86 -0.97
CA VAL A 249 -9.95 -2.69 -0.04
C VAL A 249 -9.09 -1.53 -0.51
N LEU A 250 -8.89 -0.56 0.37
CA LEU A 250 -8.00 0.56 0.14
C LEU A 250 -6.66 0.29 0.82
N ASN A 251 -5.57 0.51 0.11
CA ASN A 251 -4.24 0.50 0.70
C ASN A 251 -3.48 1.77 0.33
N ALA A 252 -2.72 2.28 1.30
CA ALA A 252 -1.76 3.34 1.14
C ALA A 252 -0.36 2.78 0.90
N TRP A 253 0.41 3.52 0.10
CA TRP A 253 1.79 3.23 -0.24
C TRP A 253 2.58 4.51 -0.04
N LEU A 254 3.37 4.59 1.03
CA LEU A 254 4.14 5.78 1.38
C LEU A 254 5.59 5.39 1.66
N GLY A 255 6.53 6.01 0.97
CA GLY A 255 7.95 5.74 1.16
C GLY A 255 8.85 6.72 0.41
N PRO A 256 10.16 6.66 0.64
CA PRO A 256 11.11 7.54 -0.03
C PRO A 256 11.37 7.08 -1.47
N ALA A 257 12.15 7.89 -2.18
CA ALA A 257 12.67 7.54 -3.50
C ALA A 257 13.45 6.22 -3.46
N GLY A 258 13.27 5.39 -4.50
CA GLY A 258 13.93 4.09 -4.64
C GLY A 258 13.22 2.94 -3.93
N THR A 259 12.07 3.16 -3.27
CA THR A 259 11.23 2.04 -2.80
C THR A 259 10.76 1.20 -3.98
N VAL A 260 10.89 -0.12 -3.87
CA VAL A 260 10.53 -1.08 -4.92
C VAL A 260 9.51 -2.08 -4.38
N SER A 261 8.47 -2.32 -5.16
CA SER A 261 7.62 -3.50 -5.07
C SER A 261 7.98 -4.42 -6.24
N PRO A 262 8.71 -5.53 -5.99
CA PRO A 262 9.04 -6.54 -7.00
C PRO A 262 7.86 -7.00 -7.86
N ALA A 263 8.15 -7.59 -9.02
CA ALA A 263 7.10 -8.07 -9.92
C ALA A 263 6.24 -9.16 -9.25
N HIS A 264 4.95 -8.93 -9.13
CA HIS A 264 3.99 -9.87 -8.52
C HIS A 264 2.61 -9.77 -9.17
N THR A 265 1.69 -10.66 -8.78
CA THR A 265 0.29 -10.64 -9.20
C THR A 265 -0.65 -10.54 -8.00
N ASP A 266 -1.75 -9.82 -8.19
CA ASP A 266 -2.84 -9.67 -7.22
C ASP A 266 -4.14 -10.30 -7.73
N PRO A 267 -5.03 -10.74 -6.83
CA PRO A 267 -6.27 -11.44 -7.19
C PRO A 267 -7.47 -10.51 -7.44
N TYR A 268 -7.28 -9.18 -7.45
CA TYR A 268 -8.36 -8.18 -7.59
C TYR A 268 -8.17 -7.27 -8.79
N PHE A 269 -9.25 -6.62 -9.25
CA PHE A 269 -9.10 -5.45 -10.10
C PHE A 269 -8.47 -4.33 -9.25
N ASN A 270 -7.61 -3.53 -9.86
CA ASN A 270 -6.91 -2.49 -9.13
C ASN A 270 -6.98 -1.16 -9.88
N PHE A 271 -7.40 -0.13 -9.15
CA PHE A 271 -7.12 1.26 -9.49
C PHE A 271 -6.01 1.78 -8.58
N TYR A 272 -4.91 2.24 -9.18
CA TYR A 272 -3.75 2.78 -8.50
C TYR A 272 -3.64 4.28 -8.76
N ALA A 273 -3.92 5.06 -7.73
CA ALA A 273 -3.93 6.52 -7.73
C ALA A 273 -2.58 7.06 -7.23
N GLN A 274 -1.91 7.90 -8.04
CA GLN A 274 -0.66 8.54 -7.66
C GLN A 274 -0.93 9.95 -7.12
N VAL A 275 -0.67 10.18 -5.83
CA VAL A 275 -1.03 11.44 -5.13
C VAL A 275 0.18 12.35 -4.95
N VAL A 276 1.30 11.81 -4.49
CA VAL A 276 2.56 12.55 -4.23
C VAL A 276 3.71 11.86 -4.93
N GLY A 277 4.57 12.63 -5.58
CA GLY A 277 5.75 12.11 -6.28
C GLY A 277 5.42 11.27 -7.51
N GLN A 278 6.45 10.67 -8.10
CA GLN A 278 6.33 9.86 -9.31
C GLN A 278 6.61 8.39 -9.01
N LYS A 279 5.90 7.50 -9.71
CA LYS A 279 6.07 6.06 -9.57
C LYS A 279 6.09 5.38 -10.93
N THR A 280 7.17 4.67 -11.23
CA THR A 280 7.29 3.87 -12.45
C THR A 280 6.69 2.51 -12.21
N VAL A 281 5.77 2.12 -13.09
CA VAL A 281 5.07 0.84 -13.06
C VAL A 281 5.46 0.04 -14.29
N TRP A 282 5.84 -1.22 -14.06
CA TRP A 282 6.06 -2.23 -15.09
C TRP A 282 4.89 -3.23 -15.04
N LEU A 283 4.38 -3.67 -16.19
CA LEU A 283 3.23 -4.56 -16.32
C LEU A 283 3.47 -5.64 -17.38
N ALA A 284 3.02 -6.87 -17.13
CA ALA A 284 2.97 -7.94 -18.13
C ALA A 284 1.69 -8.78 -18.02
N PRO A 285 1.19 -9.33 -19.14
CA PRO A 285 -0.10 -10.02 -19.16
C PRO A 285 -0.07 -11.35 -18.38
N PRO A 286 -1.22 -11.82 -17.85
CA PRO A 286 -1.28 -13.00 -16.98
C PRO A 286 -0.79 -14.30 -17.62
N ASP A 287 -0.96 -14.46 -18.93
CA ASP A 287 -0.51 -15.64 -19.69
C ASP A 287 1.02 -15.69 -19.89
N ALA A 288 1.76 -14.65 -19.46
CA ALA A 288 3.22 -14.66 -19.39
C ALA A 288 3.76 -15.40 -18.15
N THR A 289 2.89 -15.84 -17.23
CA THR A 289 3.24 -16.44 -15.92
C THR A 289 4.30 -17.55 -15.99
N SER A 290 4.24 -18.43 -17.00
CA SER A 290 5.22 -19.51 -17.17
C SER A 290 6.65 -19.02 -17.45
N CYS A 291 6.80 -17.77 -17.91
CA CYS A 291 8.07 -17.12 -18.21
C CYS A 291 8.46 -16.05 -17.19
N MET A 292 7.68 -15.89 -16.11
CA MET A 292 7.92 -14.92 -15.04
C MET A 292 8.76 -15.47 -13.88
N TYR A 293 9.15 -16.75 -13.93
CA TYR A 293 9.98 -17.39 -12.89
C TYR A 293 9.49 -17.12 -11.46
N PRO A 294 8.22 -17.46 -11.12
CA PRO A 294 7.72 -17.30 -9.76
C PRO A 294 8.51 -18.16 -8.76
N TYR A 295 8.47 -17.79 -7.48
CA TYR A 295 9.00 -18.69 -6.44
C TYR A 295 8.17 -19.98 -6.37
N PRO A 296 8.80 -21.14 -6.10
CA PRO A 296 8.08 -22.39 -6.02
C PRO A 296 7.07 -22.38 -4.84
N PRO A 297 5.93 -23.08 -4.97
CA PRO A 297 5.02 -23.25 -3.86
C PRO A 297 5.67 -24.08 -2.74
N PRO A 298 5.33 -23.86 -1.46
CA PRO A 298 6.01 -24.48 -0.31
C PRO A 298 5.96 -26.02 -0.26
N PHE A 299 5.15 -26.68 -1.10
CA PHE A 299 4.97 -28.14 -1.14
C PHE A 299 5.66 -28.84 -2.32
N SER A 300 6.47 -28.15 -3.13
CA SER A 300 7.26 -28.83 -4.17
C SER A 300 8.42 -29.60 -3.53
N HIS A 301 8.28 -30.92 -3.38
CA HIS A 301 9.31 -31.83 -2.91
C HIS A 301 10.46 -32.00 -3.91
N SER A 302 11.30 -30.96 -4.07
CA SER A 302 12.58 -31.09 -4.78
C SER A 302 13.53 -29.93 -4.43
N ALA A 303 14.01 -29.93 -3.18
CA ALA A 303 15.31 -29.43 -2.72
C ALA A 303 15.19 -29.05 -1.24
N ALA A 304 15.61 -29.96 -0.36
CA ALA A 304 16.13 -29.53 0.93
C ALA A 304 17.49 -28.87 0.64
N SER A 305 17.51 -27.56 0.45
CA SER A 305 18.73 -26.76 0.57
C SER A 305 18.82 -26.28 2.02
N GLU A 306 19.86 -26.72 2.71
CA GLU A 306 20.25 -26.20 4.02
C GLU A 306 20.75 -24.74 3.85
N HIS A 307 20.18 -23.83 4.68
CA HIS A 307 20.42 -22.36 4.81
C HIS A 307 19.64 -21.43 3.84
N THR A 308 18.99 -20.31 4.20
CA THR A 308 18.51 -19.63 5.44
C THR A 308 17.45 -18.56 5.00
N HIS A 309 16.37 -18.35 5.78
CA HIS A 309 15.27 -17.33 5.75
C HIS A 309 15.28 -16.16 4.74
N ASN A 310 14.30 -15.89 3.85
CA ASN A 310 12.96 -15.27 4.14
C ASN A 310 11.96 -15.35 2.93
N PRO A 311 10.72 -15.87 3.05
CA PRO A 311 9.73 -15.87 1.97
C PRO A 311 8.53 -14.91 2.19
N ALA A 312 8.81 -13.66 2.61
CA ALA A 312 7.88 -12.64 3.15
C ALA A 312 7.24 -13.07 4.48
N ALA A 313 7.97 -12.88 5.57
CA ALA A 313 7.86 -13.55 6.87
C ALA A 313 6.44 -13.75 7.47
N ASN A 314 5.84 -14.92 7.21
CA ASN A 314 4.80 -15.55 8.03
C ASN A 314 5.11 -17.05 8.20
N ASN A 315 5.33 -17.51 9.43
CA ASN A 315 5.91 -18.84 9.75
C ASN A 315 4.98 -20.05 9.51
N THR A 316 3.78 -19.84 8.96
CA THR A 316 2.75 -20.88 8.90
C THR A 316 2.44 -21.36 7.48
N ASN A 317 2.64 -20.53 6.44
CA ASN A 317 2.52 -20.93 5.02
C ASN A 317 2.94 -19.80 4.05
N PRO A 318 4.24 -19.44 3.98
CA PRO A 318 4.68 -18.40 3.06
C PRO A 318 4.70 -18.98 1.64
N SER A 319 3.83 -18.47 0.75
CA SER A 319 3.85 -18.81 -0.67
C SER A 319 4.05 -17.52 -1.45
N MET A 320 5.28 -17.28 -1.92
CA MET A 320 5.62 -16.23 -2.88
C MET A 320 5.38 -16.69 -4.32
N SER A 321 4.48 -17.65 -4.55
CA SER A 321 4.22 -18.20 -5.89
C SER A 321 3.57 -17.20 -6.85
N ASN A 322 3.08 -16.08 -6.32
CA ASN A 322 2.61 -14.93 -7.09
C ASN A 322 3.68 -13.84 -7.27
N THR A 323 4.92 -14.03 -6.82
CA THR A 323 6.05 -13.08 -6.93
C THR A 323 7.15 -13.66 -7.81
N SER A 324 7.72 -12.82 -8.67
CA SER A 324 8.80 -13.16 -9.59
C SER A 324 10.18 -13.09 -8.91
N GLN A 325 11.05 -14.01 -9.30
CA GLN A 325 12.49 -13.94 -8.99
C GLN A 325 13.24 -12.94 -9.88
N VAL A 326 12.62 -12.45 -10.96
CA VAL A 326 13.20 -11.47 -11.88
C VAL A 326 13.09 -10.09 -11.26
N ASP A 327 14.19 -9.33 -11.26
CA ASP A 327 14.16 -7.90 -11.01
C ASP A 327 13.96 -7.16 -12.34
N VAL A 328 12.77 -6.60 -12.53
CA VAL A 328 12.40 -5.91 -13.77
C VAL A 328 12.92 -4.48 -13.86
N PHE A 329 13.49 -3.94 -12.79
CA PHE A 329 14.08 -2.61 -12.74
C PHE A 329 15.61 -2.62 -12.88
N GLN A 330 16.24 -3.80 -12.90
CA GLN A 330 17.66 -3.97 -13.21
C GLN A 330 17.91 -4.08 -14.72
N GLY A 331 18.98 -3.43 -15.17
CA GLY A 331 19.39 -3.42 -16.58
C GLY A 331 19.93 -4.77 -17.09
N PRO A 332 20.09 -4.93 -18.43
CA PRO A 332 20.35 -6.20 -19.10
C PRO A 332 21.70 -6.85 -18.79
N ASN A 333 22.68 -6.08 -18.29
CA ASN A 333 24.09 -6.49 -18.15
C ASN A 333 24.33 -7.71 -17.23
N HIS A 334 23.34 -8.15 -16.44
CA HIS A 334 23.46 -9.30 -15.55
C HIS A 334 22.37 -10.38 -15.72
N ALA A 335 21.38 -10.19 -16.61
CA ALA A 335 20.12 -10.94 -16.53
C ALA A 335 19.78 -11.83 -17.75
N HIS A 336 20.33 -11.57 -18.93
CA HIS A 336 19.93 -12.32 -20.15
C HIS A 336 20.20 -13.83 -20.05
N GLY A 337 21.34 -14.22 -19.49
CA GLY A 337 21.70 -15.64 -19.35
C GLY A 337 20.90 -16.39 -18.27
N LYS A 338 20.41 -15.68 -17.24
CA LYS A 338 19.70 -16.30 -16.10
C LYS A 338 18.22 -16.51 -16.40
N TRP A 339 17.59 -15.60 -17.14
CA TRP A 339 16.13 -15.59 -17.38
C TRP A 339 15.77 -15.58 -18.88
N PRO A 340 16.22 -16.55 -19.68
CA PRO A 340 16.11 -16.48 -21.15
C PRO A 340 14.66 -16.39 -21.65
N LEU A 341 13.71 -17.08 -21.00
CA LEU A 341 12.30 -17.02 -21.40
C LEU A 341 11.65 -15.68 -21.03
N PHE A 342 12.11 -15.02 -19.97
CA PHE A 342 11.60 -13.69 -19.60
C PHE A 342 11.92 -12.69 -20.72
N TRP A 343 13.19 -12.63 -21.13
CA TRP A 343 13.63 -11.73 -22.18
C TRP A 343 13.00 -12.04 -23.54
N LYS A 344 12.81 -13.32 -23.86
CA LYS A 344 12.26 -13.74 -25.15
C LYS A 344 10.74 -13.57 -25.23
N GLU A 345 10.01 -13.93 -24.18
CA GLU A 345 8.55 -14.08 -24.21
C GLU A 345 7.82 -12.97 -23.44
N VAL A 346 8.42 -12.39 -22.40
CA VAL A 346 7.75 -11.39 -21.55
C VAL A 346 8.05 -9.97 -22.03
N VAL A 347 9.31 -9.62 -22.22
CA VAL A 347 9.73 -8.24 -22.56
C VAL A 347 9.03 -7.67 -23.81
N PRO A 348 8.82 -8.43 -24.90
CA PRO A 348 8.08 -7.94 -26.08
C PRO A 348 6.61 -7.60 -25.81
N ARG A 349 6.04 -8.13 -24.72
CA ARG A 349 4.63 -8.01 -24.33
C ARG A 349 4.43 -7.15 -23.09
N ALA A 350 5.52 -6.85 -22.39
CA ALA A 350 5.52 -6.02 -21.21
C ALA A 350 5.40 -4.54 -21.58
N MET A 351 4.78 -3.79 -20.68
CA MET A 351 4.54 -2.37 -20.81
C MET A 351 5.00 -1.61 -19.57
N SER A 352 5.27 -0.32 -19.72
CA SER A 352 5.65 0.54 -18.60
C SER A 352 5.00 1.92 -18.67
N VAL A 353 4.89 2.57 -17.51
CA VAL A 353 4.44 3.96 -17.38
C VAL A 353 5.01 4.58 -16.12
N THR A 354 5.38 5.86 -16.16
CA THR A 354 5.70 6.66 -14.97
C THR A 354 4.48 7.52 -14.62
N LEU A 355 3.78 7.14 -13.56
CA LEU A 355 2.61 7.87 -13.07
C LEU A 355 3.02 9.19 -12.45
N GLN A 356 2.32 10.25 -12.84
CA GLN A 356 2.43 11.59 -12.27
C GLN A 356 1.38 11.81 -11.17
N PRO A 357 1.60 12.76 -10.23
CA PRO A 357 0.53 13.21 -9.34
C PRO A 357 -0.73 13.58 -10.13
N GLY A 358 -1.86 12.94 -9.80
CA GLY A 358 -3.12 13.12 -10.51
C GLY A 358 -3.49 11.95 -11.43
N ASP A 359 -2.55 11.08 -11.77
CA ASP A 359 -2.83 9.93 -12.65
C ASP A 359 -3.55 8.80 -11.91
N LEU A 360 -4.43 8.12 -12.63
CA LEU A 360 -5.08 6.89 -12.19
C LEU A 360 -4.79 5.74 -13.17
N LEU A 361 -4.09 4.71 -12.68
CA LEU A 361 -3.80 3.49 -13.44
C LEU A 361 -4.83 2.41 -13.11
N PHE A 362 -5.39 1.78 -14.13
CA PHE A 362 -6.18 0.56 -14.00
C PHE A 362 -5.37 -0.66 -14.44
N PHE A 363 -5.53 -1.79 -13.75
CA PHE A 363 -5.17 -3.11 -14.28
C PHE A 363 -6.04 -4.23 -13.67
N PRO A 364 -6.37 -5.28 -14.45
CA PRO A 364 -7.22 -6.37 -13.98
C PRO A 364 -6.43 -7.44 -13.20
N PRO A 365 -7.10 -8.35 -12.48
CA PRO A 365 -6.44 -9.37 -11.68
C PRO A 365 -5.55 -10.30 -12.51
N GLY A 366 -4.50 -10.81 -11.88
CA GLY A 366 -3.52 -11.70 -12.51
C GLY A 366 -2.48 -11.02 -13.39
N TRP A 367 -2.59 -9.70 -13.65
CA TRP A 367 -1.54 -8.96 -14.32
C TRP A 367 -0.30 -8.89 -13.43
N TRP A 368 0.84 -9.25 -14.01
CA TRP A 368 2.12 -9.07 -13.37
C TRP A 368 2.42 -7.59 -13.32
N HIS A 369 2.83 -7.10 -12.16
CA HIS A 369 3.17 -5.71 -11.99
C HIS A 369 4.29 -5.52 -10.98
N ALA A 370 5.15 -4.54 -11.24
CA ALA A 370 6.20 -4.08 -10.33
C ALA A 370 6.16 -2.56 -10.26
N MET A 371 6.55 -1.98 -9.12
CA MET A 371 6.54 -0.53 -8.94
C MET A 371 7.86 -0.05 -8.33
N ARG A 372 8.33 1.12 -8.78
CA ARG A 372 9.48 1.82 -8.20
C ARG A 372 9.14 3.30 -8.00
N SER A 373 9.32 3.80 -6.79
CA SER A 373 9.17 5.24 -6.52
C SER A 373 10.40 5.99 -7.03
N GLU A 374 10.20 7.00 -7.87
CA GLU A 374 11.29 7.82 -8.41
C GLU A 374 11.66 8.97 -7.45
N GLU A 375 10.74 9.31 -6.55
CA GLU A 375 10.86 10.36 -5.53
C GLU A 375 10.18 9.91 -4.22
N GLY A 376 10.16 10.76 -3.19
CA GLY A 376 9.24 10.57 -2.06
C GLY A 376 7.81 10.45 -2.59
N SER A 377 7.18 9.30 -2.36
CA SER A 377 5.94 8.93 -3.04
C SER A 377 4.83 8.58 -2.06
N PHE A 378 3.61 9.01 -2.36
CA PHE A 378 2.39 8.58 -1.69
C PHE A 378 1.35 8.20 -2.75
N SER A 379 0.89 6.95 -2.73
CA SER A 379 -0.13 6.42 -3.64
C SER A 379 -1.23 5.69 -2.88
N VAL A 380 -2.40 5.55 -3.50
CA VAL A 380 -3.55 4.78 -2.97
C VAL A 380 -3.95 3.73 -4.00
N SER A 381 -4.01 2.46 -3.59
CA SER A 381 -4.59 1.38 -4.41
C SER A 381 -6.00 1.03 -3.95
N MET A 382 -6.86 0.72 -4.89
CA MET A 382 -8.26 0.35 -4.69
C MET A 382 -8.49 -1.03 -5.29
N TRP A 383 -8.55 -2.05 -4.44
CA TRP A 383 -8.80 -3.43 -4.84
C TRP A 383 -10.29 -3.72 -4.79
N PHE A 384 -10.89 -4.14 -5.92
CA PHE A 384 -12.32 -4.41 -6.04
C PHE A 384 -12.65 -5.67 -6.84
#